data_AF-A0A3C0EMQ6-F1
#
_entry.id   AF-A0A3C0EMQ6-F1
#
_cell.length_a   1.000
_cell.length_b   1.000
_cell.length_c   1.000
_cell.angle_alpha   90.00
_cell.angle_beta   90.00
_cell.angle_gamma   90.00
#
_symmetry.space_group_name_H-M   'P 1'
#
loop_
_entity.id
_entity.type
_entity.pdbx_description
1 polymer ?
#
loop_
_entity_poly.entity_id
_entity_poly.type
_entity_poly.pdbx_seq_one_letter_code
_entity_poly.pdbx_strand_id
1 'polypeptide(L)'
;DLQLIEADRITSSSPVMLPTRNDVDGVILDSFGNPQFYSILRQHPGGMGNYSTWMSQYDEVPAASVIHWFRTDRPEQHRGIPEITPALPLFAQLRR
;
A
#
# COMPACT_ATOMS: atom_id res chain seq x y z
N ASP A 1 6.90 -2.55 20.57
CA ASP A 1 5.59 -1.90 20.70
C ASP A 1 4.83 -2.08 19.39
N LEU A 2 3.50 -1.98 19.40
CA LEU A 2 2.67 -2.08 18.19
C LEU A 2 2.30 -0.67 17.69
N GLN A 3 2.38 -0.46 16.38
CA GLN A 3 2.02 0.80 15.75
C GLN A 3 1.00 0.56 14.64
N LEU A 4 -0.10 1.32 14.65
CA LEU A 4 -1.05 1.34 13.56
C LEU A 4 -0.51 2.18 12.41
N ILE A 5 -0.57 1.62 11.20
CA ILE A 5 -0.14 2.26 9.97
C ILE A 5 -1.32 2.21 8.99
N GLU A 6 -1.64 3.35 8.40
CA GLU A 6 -2.67 3.46 7.37
C GLU A 6 -2.22 2.81 6.05
N ALA A 7 -3.16 2.21 5.33
CA ALA A 7 -2.86 1.53 4.06
C ALA A 7 -2.24 2.47 3.02
N ASP A 8 -2.63 3.74 2.99
CA ASP A 8 -2.10 4.77 2.09
C ASP A 8 -0.61 5.06 2.32
N ARG A 9 -0.05 4.71 3.49
CA ARG A 9 1.38 4.82 3.75
C ARG A 9 2.18 3.65 3.18
N ILE A 10 1.53 2.61 2.68
CA ILE A 10 2.19 1.49 1.99
C ILE A 10 2.16 1.80 0.49
N THR A 11 3.32 2.11 -0.08
CA THR A 11 3.43 2.44 -1.50
C THR A 11 4.79 2.05 -2.06
N SER A 12 4.85 1.83 -3.37
CA SER A 12 6.11 1.50 -4.05
C SER A 12 7.14 2.61 -3.87
N SER A 13 8.36 2.22 -3.50
CA SER A 13 9.49 3.14 -3.33
C SER A 13 10.13 3.54 -4.67
N SER A 14 9.86 2.80 -5.74
CA SER A 14 10.38 3.07 -7.08
C SER A 14 9.35 3.78 -7.96
N PRO A 15 9.76 4.78 -8.77
CA PRO A 15 8.89 5.31 -9.81
C PRO A 15 8.48 4.22 -10.79
N VAL A 16 7.20 4.22 -11.17
CA VAL A 16 6.49 3.25 -12.03
C VAL A 16 7.25 2.83 -13.30
N MET A 17 8.18 3.67 -13.79
CA MET A 17 8.95 3.46 -15.02
C MET A 17 10.12 2.47 -14.87
N LEU A 18 10.50 2.04 -13.66
CA LEU A 18 11.59 1.08 -13.43
C LEU A 18 11.18 0.04 -12.37
N PRO A 19 10.43 -1.03 -12.74
CA PRO A 19 10.11 -2.11 -11.82
C PRO A 19 11.35 -2.99 -11.64
N THR A 20 12.23 -2.61 -10.72
CA THR A 20 13.44 -3.38 -10.39
C THR A 20 13.16 -4.50 -9.40
N ARG A 21 11.99 -4.51 -8.76
CA ARG A 21 11.60 -5.43 -7.69
C ARG A 21 10.17 -5.92 -7.90
N ASN A 22 9.85 -7.12 -7.41
CA ASN A 22 8.49 -7.70 -7.42
C ASN A 22 7.61 -6.95 -6.40
N ASP A 23 7.30 -5.69 -6.70
CA ASP A 23 6.64 -4.72 -5.82
C ASP A 23 5.17 -4.54 -6.24
N VAL A 24 4.25 -4.89 -5.34
CA VAL A 24 2.81 -4.67 -5.48
C VAL A 24 2.41 -3.50 -4.59
N ASP A 25 2.65 -2.29 -5.11
CA ASP A 25 2.35 -1.00 -4.48
C ASP A 25 2.73 -0.96 -2.98
N GLY A 26 4.02 -1.19 -2.73
CA GLY A 26 4.67 -1.18 -1.43
C GLY A 26 4.75 -2.55 -0.76
N VAL A 27 4.10 -3.58 -1.29
CA VAL A 27 4.27 -4.98 -0.84
C VAL A 27 5.31 -5.67 -1.72
N ILE A 28 6.51 -5.84 -1.20
CA ILE A 28 7.63 -6.43 -1.92
C ILE A 28 7.59 -7.94 -1.70
N LEU A 29 7.51 -8.69 -2.80
CA LEU A 29 7.37 -10.13 -2.80
C LEU A 29 8.69 -10.85 -3.09
N ASP A 30 8.80 -12.08 -2.60
CA ASP A 30 9.85 -13.01 -3.01
C ASP A 30 9.54 -13.62 -4.40
N SER A 31 10.37 -14.59 -4.83
CA SER A 31 10.20 -15.30 -6.11
C SER A 31 8.98 -16.22 -6.15
N PHE A 32 8.35 -16.49 -5.00
CA PHE A 32 7.18 -17.35 -4.87
C PHE A 32 5.89 -16.56 -4.62
N GLY A 33 5.98 -15.22 -4.61
CA GLY A 33 4.84 -14.33 -4.37
C GLY A 33 4.52 -14.12 -2.89
N ASN A 34 5.37 -14.52 -1.94
CA ASN A 34 5.14 -14.23 -0.53
C ASN A 34 5.64 -12.83 -0.18
N PRO A 35 4.92 -12.07 0.69
CA PRO A 35 5.43 -10.81 1.21
C PRO A 35 6.76 -11.00 1.93
N GLN A 36 7.77 -10.26 1.50
CA GLN A 36 9.11 -10.22 2.08
C GLN A 36 9.33 -8.91 2.85
N PHE A 37 8.89 -7.78 2.30
CA PHE A 37 8.99 -6.46 2.91
C PHE A 37 7.77 -5.60 2.61
N TYR A 38 7.54 -4.60 3.47
CA TYR A 38 6.59 -3.51 3.25
C TYR A 38 7.35 -2.19 3.19
N SER A 39 7.16 -1.42 2.12
CA SER A 39 7.66 -0.06 1.99
C SER A 39 6.68 0.90 2.66
N ILE A 40 7.08 1.45 3.81
CA ILE A 40 6.24 2.35 4.61
C ILE A 40 6.76 3.77 4.46
N LEU A 41 5.94 4.68 3.92
CA LEU A 41 6.25 6.11 3.89
C LEU A 41 6.45 6.61 5.32
N ARG A 42 7.50 7.38 5.58
CA ARG A 42 7.74 7.97 6.92
C ARG A 42 6.62 8.92 7.34
N GLN A 43 5.88 9.45 6.38
CA GLN A 43 4.88 10.47 6.59
C GLN A 43 3.69 10.23 5.62
N HIS A 44 2.49 10.62 6.02
CA HIS A 44 1.26 10.32 5.27
C HIS A 44 1.22 11.11 3.94
N PRO A 45 0.88 10.47 2.80
CA PRO A 45 0.89 11.15 1.50
C PRO A 45 -0.16 12.26 1.38
N GLY A 46 -1.27 12.15 2.13
CA GLY A 46 -2.27 13.22 2.28
C GLY A 46 -1.96 14.29 3.33
N GLY A 47 -0.77 14.24 3.96
CA GLY A 47 -0.37 15.24 4.96
C GLY A 47 -0.03 16.61 4.35
N MET A 48 -0.07 17.67 5.16
CA MET A 48 0.16 19.08 4.75
C MET A 48 1.60 19.45 4.31
N GLY A 49 2.51 18.47 4.24
CA GLY A 49 3.89 18.66 3.81
C GLY A 49 4.09 18.61 2.29
N ASN A 50 5.31 18.94 1.86
CA ASN A 50 5.66 19.12 0.46
C ASN A 50 5.59 17.79 -0.32
N TYR A 51 4.69 17.72 -1.31
CA TYR A 51 4.35 16.53 -2.08
C TYR A 51 5.59 15.82 -2.69
N SER A 52 6.63 16.59 -3.04
CA SER A 52 7.86 16.08 -3.65
C SER A 52 8.81 15.37 -2.69
N THR A 53 8.72 15.64 -1.37
CA THR A 53 9.66 15.09 -0.39
C THR A 53 9.21 13.74 0.16
N TRP A 54 7.90 13.44 0.20
CA TRP A 54 7.38 12.20 0.77
C TRP A 54 7.69 10.97 -0.08
N MET A 55 7.65 11.11 -1.40
CA MET A 55 7.91 10.02 -2.36
C MET A 55 9.35 9.51 -2.34
N SER A 56 10.24 10.06 -1.50
CA SER A 56 11.63 9.60 -1.36
C SER A 56 11.98 9.09 0.03
N GLN A 57 11.06 9.15 1.00
CA GLN A 57 11.33 8.78 2.39
C GLN A 57 10.44 7.63 2.85
N TYR A 58 11.00 6.43 2.78
CA TYR A 58 10.37 5.18 3.17
C TYR A 58 11.30 4.37 4.05
N ASP A 59 10.70 3.55 4.90
CA ASP A 59 11.37 2.49 5.64
C ASP A 59 10.87 1.15 5.09
N GLU A 60 11.79 0.25 4.74
CA GLU A 60 11.44 -1.13 4.39
C GLU A 60 11.38 -1.97 5.66
N VAL A 61 10.18 -2.46 6.00
CA VAL A 61 9.95 -3.28 7.19
C VAL A 61 9.80 -4.74 6.76
N PRO A 62 10.53 -5.70 7.38
CA PRO A 62 10.36 -7.11 7.08
C PRO A 62 8.92 -7.57 7.29
N ALA A 63 8.38 -8.38 6.39
CA ALA A 63 7.01 -8.87 6.49
C ALA A 63 6.74 -9.64 7.79
N ALA A 64 7.75 -10.28 8.38
CA ALA A 64 7.66 -10.94 9.69
C ALA A 64 7.31 -9.98 10.85
N SER A 65 7.50 -8.67 10.67
CA SER A 65 7.21 -7.63 11.65
C SER A 65 5.88 -6.89 11.38
N VAL A 66 5.13 -7.29 10.35
CA VAL A 66 3.90 -6.60 9.91
C VAL A 66 2.71 -7.54 9.98
N ILE A 67 1.65 -7.08 10.65
CA ILE A 67 0.33 -7.71 10.58
C ILE A 67 -0.47 -6.99 9.50
N HIS A 68 -0.57 -7.58 8.32
CA HIS A 68 -1.35 -7.01 7.21
C HIS A 68 -2.79 -7.48 7.30
N TRP A 69 -3.66 -6.62 7.82
CA TRP A 69 -5.08 -6.90 7.97
C TRP A 69 -5.89 -6.50 6.74
N PHE A 70 -6.37 -7.48 5.97
CA PHE A 70 -7.28 -7.26 4.86
C PHE A 70 -8.10 -8.51 4.54
N ARG A 71 -9.20 -8.34 3.79
CA ARG A 71 -10.00 -9.46 3.27
C ARG A 71 -9.45 -9.93 1.92
N THR A 72 -9.10 -11.20 1.84
CA THR A 72 -8.62 -11.86 0.61
C THR A 72 -9.78 -12.59 -0.06
N ASP A 73 -10.18 -12.15 -1.25
CA ASP A 73 -11.28 -12.76 -2.00
C ASP A 73 -10.77 -13.73 -3.09
N ARG A 74 -9.51 -13.60 -3.52
CA ARG A 74 -8.87 -14.44 -4.55
C ARG A 74 -7.40 -14.76 -4.25
N PRO A 75 -6.84 -15.86 -4.81
CA PRO A 75 -5.39 -16.10 -4.77
C PRO A 75 -4.59 -14.92 -5.34
N GLU A 76 -3.36 -14.73 -4.86
CA GLU A 76 -2.43 -13.65 -5.30
C GLU A 76 -2.94 -12.22 -5.05
N GLN A 77 -4.00 -12.06 -4.26
CA GLN A 77 -4.43 -10.76 -3.80
C GLN A 77 -3.55 -10.31 -2.64
N HIS A 78 -2.61 -9.41 -2.92
CA HIS A 78 -1.70 -8.86 -1.91
C HIS A 78 -2.28 -7.67 -1.14
N ARG A 79 -3.43 -7.13 -1.59
CA ARG A 79 -4.07 -5.93 -1.03
C ARG A 79 -5.58 -6.06 -0.92
N GLY A 80 -6.15 -5.45 0.11
CA GLY A 80 -7.60 -5.41 0.32
C GLY A 80 -8.33 -4.54 -0.69
N ILE A 81 -9.58 -4.92 -0.98
CA ILE A 81 -10.56 -4.03 -1.60
C ILE A 81 -11.46 -3.50 -0.47
N PRO A 82 -11.59 -2.18 -0.30
CA PRO A 82 -12.46 -1.61 0.73
C PRO A 82 -13.90 -2.12 0.65
N GLU A 83 -14.54 -2.33 1.79
CA GLU A 83 -15.94 -2.80 1.84
C GLU A 83 -16.93 -1.82 1.19
N ILE A 84 -16.57 -0.54 1.10
CA ILE A 84 -17.37 0.51 0.46
C ILE A 84 -17.13 0.61 -1.06
N THR A 85 -16.19 -0.15 -1.65
CA THR A 85 -15.95 -0.15 -3.10
C THR A 85 -17.22 -0.37 -3.94
N PRO A 86 -18.18 -1.27 -3.56
CA PRO A 86 -19.44 -1.42 -4.28
C PRO A 86 -20.32 -0.16 -4.32
N ALA A 87 -20.10 0.82 -3.44
CA ALA A 87 -20.84 2.09 -3.43
C ALA A 87 -20.29 3.15 -4.40
N LEU A 88 -19.09 2.96 -4.97
CA LEU A 88 -18.48 3.92 -5.90
C LEU A 88 -19.40 4.25 -7.11
N PRO A 89 -20.08 3.28 -7.75
CA PRO A 89 -21.03 3.57 -8.83
C PRO A 89 -22.27 4.34 -8.35
N LEU A 90 -22.78 4.04 -7.15
CA LEU A 90 -23.92 4.78 -6.58
C LEU A 90 -23.58 6.25 -6.34
N PHE A 91 -22.41 6.54 -5.77
CA PHE A 91 -21.99 7.93 -5.54
C PHE A 91 -21.75 8.70 -6.84
N ALA A 92 -21.44 8.04 -7.96
CA ALA A 92 -21.42 8.71 -9.25
C ALA A 92 -22.81 9.22 -9.67
N GLN A 93 -23.87 8.46 -9.39
CA GLN A 93 -25.26 8.83 -9.73
C GLN A 93 -25.85 9.91 -8.82
N LEU A 94 -25.37 10.00 -7.58
CA LEU A 94 -25.86 10.97 -6.58
C LEU A 94 -25.22 12.36 -6.69
N ARG A 95 -24.21 12.53 -7.54
CA ARG A 95 -23.62 13.85 -7.87
C ARG A 95 -24.56 14.60 -8.83
N ARG A 96 -25.60 15.25 -8.29
CA ARG A 96 -26.47 16.17 -9.02
C ARG A 96 -25.95 17.59 -8.96
#